data_AF-A0A532ASI2-F1
#
_entry.id   AF-A0A532ASI2-F1
#
_cell.length_a   1.000
_cell.length_b   1.000
_cell.length_c   1.000
_cell.angle_alpha   90.00
_cell.angle_beta   90.00
_cell.angle_gamma   90.00
#
_symmetry.space_group_name_H-M   'P 1'
#
loop_
_entity.id
_entity.type
_entity.pdbx_description
1 polymer ?
#
loop_
_entity_poly.entity_id
_entity_poly.type
_entity_poly.pdbx_seq_one_letter_code
_entity_poly.pdbx_strand_id
1 'polypeptide(L)'
;MQISGHGRADHLATLLLGTQEGAPAGANRRPSSDGRQDRVQISQQAKEIQRIKALADQPDPVREARIEQISRAVDAGTYNVTGRKVADAIVRHTLTEAAL
;
A
#
# COMPACT_ATOMS: atom_id res chain seq x y z
N MET A 1 41.51 -27.80 -0.64
CA MET A 1 40.68 -27.11 0.38
C MET A 1 39.68 -26.22 -0.36
N GLN A 2 38.49 -26.73 -0.69
CA GLN A 2 37.39 -25.92 -1.22
C GLN A 2 36.43 -25.63 -0.05
N ILE A 3 36.35 -24.38 0.38
CA ILE A 3 35.38 -23.95 1.38
C ILE A 3 34.05 -23.69 0.66
N SER A 4 33.14 -24.65 0.76
CA SER A 4 31.75 -24.49 0.34
C SER A 4 31.07 -23.44 1.21
N GLY A 5 31.08 -22.18 0.75
CA GLY A 5 30.42 -21.06 1.40
C GLY A 5 29.00 -20.88 0.89
N HIS A 6 28.09 -21.80 1.22
CA HIS A 6 26.65 -21.59 1.00
C HIS A 6 26.16 -20.62 2.08
N GLY A 7 26.32 -19.33 1.76
CA GLY A 7 26.19 -18.23 2.69
C GLY A 7 24.73 -18.00 3.05
N ARG A 8 24.50 -17.78 4.35
CA ARG A 8 23.23 -17.32 4.96
C ARG A 8 22.56 -16.15 4.21
N ALA A 9 23.31 -15.42 3.39
CA ALA A 9 22.80 -14.39 2.48
C ALA A 9 21.77 -14.91 1.47
N ASP A 10 21.97 -16.11 0.91
CA ASP A 10 21.01 -16.70 -0.03
C ASP A 10 19.72 -17.10 0.70
N HIS A 11 19.83 -17.66 1.91
CA HIS A 11 18.66 -17.98 2.74
C HIS A 11 17.87 -16.74 3.20
N LEU A 12 18.56 -15.62 3.46
CA LEU A 12 17.90 -14.36 3.78
C LEU A 12 17.15 -13.78 2.58
N ALA A 13 17.69 -13.94 1.36
CA ALA A 13 17.00 -13.55 0.14
C ALA A 13 15.72 -14.36 -0.06
N THR A 14 15.74 -15.68 0.19
CA THR A 14 14.54 -16.53 0.09
C THR A 14 13.46 -16.16 1.12
N LEU A 15 13.84 -15.86 2.37
CA LEU A 15 12.89 -15.47 3.41
C LEU A 15 12.30 -14.07 3.20
N LEU A 16 13.08 -13.13 2.68
CA LEU A 16 12.61 -11.78 2.36
C LEU A 16 11.76 -11.72 1.08
N LEU A 17 12.00 -12.64 0.12
CA LEU A 17 11.33 -12.63 -1.18
C LEU A 17 10.09 -13.53 -1.24
N GLY A 18 9.86 -14.38 -0.23
CA GLY A 18 8.58 -15.09 -0.06
C GLY A 18 8.21 -16.03 -1.20
N THR A 19 9.18 -16.55 -1.95
CA THR A 19 8.92 -17.54 -3.00
C THR A 19 9.08 -18.94 -2.40
N GLN A 20 7.94 -19.61 -2.23
CA GLN A 20 7.82 -21.00 -1.82
C GLN A 20 8.49 -21.89 -2.88
N GLU A 21 9.72 -22.37 -2.62
CA GLU A 21 10.39 -23.35 -3.48
C GLU A 21 9.95 -24.77 -3.09
N GLY A 22 9.12 -25.38 -3.94
CA GLY A 22 8.88 -26.82 -3.95
C GLY A 22 9.97 -27.54 -4.76
N ALA A 23 10.61 -28.54 -4.17
CA ALA A 23 11.59 -29.42 -4.81
C ALA A 23 10.90 -30.54 -5.65
N PRO A 24 11.65 -31.44 -6.33
CA PRO A 24 12.25 -31.24 -7.66
C PRO A 24 11.74 -32.28 -8.69
N ALA A 25 11.73 -31.94 -9.99
CA ALA A 25 11.59 -32.93 -11.05
C ALA A 25 12.21 -32.48 -12.39
N GLY A 26 13.03 -33.35 -12.97
CA GLY A 26 13.17 -33.49 -14.42
C GLY A 26 14.28 -32.71 -15.11
N ALA A 27 15.25 -33.43 -15.66
CA ALA A 27 16.34 -32.94 -16.48
C ALA A 27 15.86 -32.37 -17.83
N ASN A 28 16.30 -31.16 -18.19
CA ASN A 28 16.80 -30.82 -19.53
C ASN A 28 17.48 -29.43 -19.52
N ARG A 29 18.81 -29.38 -19.68
CA ARG A 29 19.58 -28.13 -19.69
C ARG A 29 19.53 -27.54 -21.10
N ARG A 30 18.69 -26.53 -21.33
CA ARG A 30 18.80 -25.60 -22.47
C ARG A 30 19.20 -24.22 -21.91
N PRO A 31 20.09 -23.45 -22.57
CA PRO A 31 20.46 -22.13 -22.12
C PRO A 31 19.26 -21.19 -22.38
N SER A 32 18.46 -20.97 -21.35
CA SER A 32 17.41 -19.95 -21.38
C SER A 32 18.10 -18.59 -21.46
N SER A 33 17.76 -17.87 -22.52
CA SER A 33 18.06 -16.46 -22.76
C SER A 33 18.12 -15.66 -21.46
N ASP A 34 19.15 -14.84 -21.37
CA ASP A 34 19.44 -13.84 -20.35
C ASP A 34 18.25 -12.92 -20.10
N GLY A 35 17.25 -13.43 -19.39
CA GLY A 35 16.11 -12.70 -18.90
C GLY A 35 16.61 -11.86 -17.74
N ARG A 36 17.01 -10.62 -18.04
CA ARG A 36 17.23 -9.58 -17.03
C ARG A 36 15.99 -9.56 -16.14
N GLN A 37 16.09 -10.22 -14.99
CA GLN A 37 15.08 -10.16 -13.96
C GLN A 37 15.13 -8.73 -13.42
N ASP A 38 14.21 -7.89 -13.88
CA ASP A 38 14.01 -6.56 -13.34
C ASP A 38 13.58 -6.71 -11.87
N ARG A 39 14.57 -6.74 -10.97
CA ARG A 39 14.35 -6.71 -9.54
C ARG A 39 13.96 -5.28 -9.15
N VAL A 40 12.68 -5.08 -8.90
CA VAL A 40 12.15 -3.84 -8.34
C VAL A 40 12.59 -3.76 -6.87
N GLN A 41 13.63 -2.98 -6.59
CA GLN A 41 14.05 -2.70 -5.22
C GLN A 41 13.24 -1.50 -4.69
N ILE A 42 12.26 -1.78 -3.83
CA ILE A 42 11.54 -0.71 -3.12
C ILE A 42 12.50 -0.07 -2.12
N SER A 43 12.76 1.23 -2.28
CA SER A 43 13.61 2.00 -1.37
C SER A 43 13.06 1.98 0.05
N GLN A 44 13.92 2.15 1.05
CA GLN A 44 13.47 2.24 2.45
C GLN A 44 12.47 3.40 2.66
N GLN A 45 12.64 4.50 1.93
CA GLN A 45 11.71 5.63 1.95
C GLN A 45 10.32 5.26 1.41
N ALA A 46 10.25 4.49 0.32
CA ALA A 46 8.96 4.05 -0.22
C ALA A 46 8.23 3.10 0.74
N LYS A 47 8.97 2.23 1.45
CA LYS A 47 8.39 1.37 2.51
C LYS A 47 7.85 2.19 3.67
N GLU A 48 8.53 3.27 4.06
CA GLU A 48 8.08 4.15 5.13
C GLU A 48 6.80 4.90 4.74
N ILE A 49 6.74 5.46 3.51
CA ILE A 49 5.53 6.11 2.99
C ILE A 49 4.36 5.11 2.97
N GLN A 50 4.60 3.87 2.54
CA GLN A 50 3.56 2.82 2.56
C GLN A 50 3.07 2.52 3.98
N ARG A 51 3.97 2.48 4.98
CA ARG A 51 3.58 2.30 6.38
C ARG A 51 2.75 3.47 6.88
N ILE A 52 3.16 4.71 6.60
CA ILE A 52 2.43 5.91 7.00
C ILE A 52 1.04 5.93 6.36
N LYS A 53 0.92 5.60 5.07
CA LYS A 53 -0.38 5.47 4.38
C LYS A 53 -1.24 4.41 5.04
N ALA A 54 -0.69 3.23 5.34
CA ALA A 54 -1.42 2.16 6.01
C ALA A 54 -1.92 2.54 7.41
N LEU A 55 -1.21 3.43 8.12
CA LEU A 55 -1.66 3.99 9.39
C LEU A 55 -2.74 5.06 9.20
N ALA A 56 -2.62 5.90 8.17
CA ALA A 56 -3.61 6.93 7.84
C ALA A 56 -4.94 6.35 7.33
N ASP A 57 -4.88 5.18 6.67
CA ASP A 57 -6.05 4.47 6.16
C ASP A 57 -6.79 3.69 7.26
N GLN A 58 -6.28 3.68 8.50
CA GLN A 58 -6.98 3.03 9.62
C GLN A 58 -8.31 3.74 9.91
N PRO A 59 -9.36 2.96 10.26
CA PRO A 59 -10.65 3.54 10.63
C PRO A 59 -10.49 4.41 11.87
N ASP A 60 -10.83 5.69 11.73
CA ASP A 60 -10.87 6.65 12.83
C ASP A 60 -12.24 6.55 13.53
N PRO A 61 -12.32 6.11 14.80
CA PRO A 61 -13.59 5.99 15.52
C PRO A 61 -14.34 7.33 15.64
N VAL A 62 -13.62 8.45 15.64
CA VAL A 62 -14.25 9.78 15.65
C VAL A 62 -14.96 10.05 14.33
N ARG A 63 -14.37 9.60 13.21
CA ARG A 63 -14.97 9.70 11.88
C ARG A 63 -16.21 8.81 11.78
N GLU A 64 -16.15 7.58 12.27
CA GLU A 64 -17.30 6.65 12.25
C GLU A 64 -18.49 7.21 13.02
N ALA A 65 -18.28 7.68 14.25
CA ALA A 65 -19.33 8.29 15.06
C ALA A 65 -19.97 9.51 14.37
N ARG A 66 -19.16 10.33 13.68
CA ARG A 66 -19.64 11.48 12.92
C ARG A 66 -20.47 11.07 11.70
N ILE A 67 -20.07 10.01 11.00
CA ILE A 67 -20.82 9.47 9.85
C ILE A 67 -22.19 8.98 10.31
N GLU A 68 -22.26 8.20 11.39
CA GLU A 68 -23.54 7.72 11.92
C GLU A 68 -24.47 8.86 12.34
N GLN A 69 -23.94 9.89 12.98
CA GLN A 69 -24.73 11.06 13.39
C GLN A 69 -25.34 11.76 12.17
N ILE A 70 -24.54 11.97 11.12
CA ILE A 70 -25.01 12.60 9.88
C ILE A 70 -26.03 11.71 9.19
N SER A 71 -25.79 10.40 9.08
CA SER A 71 -26.75 9.45 8.49
C SER A 71 -28.10 9.55 9.16
N ARG A 72 -28.14 9.48 10.50
CA ARG A 72 -29.38 9.62 11.27
C ARG A 72 -30.10 10.95 11.02
N ALA A 73 -29.35 12.05 10.90
CA ALA A 73 -29.94 13.36 10.60
C ALA A 73 -30.52 13.43 9.19
N VAL A 74 -29.87 12.77 8.22
CA VAL A 74 -30.36 12.64 6.83
C VAL A 74 -31.64 11.80 6.79
N ASP A 75 -31.64 10.64 7.42
CA ASP A 75 -32.81 9.74 7.48
C ASP A 75 -34.00 10.39 8.17
N ALA A 76 -33.74 11.19 9.22
CA ALA A 76 -34.76 11.98 9.91
C ALA A 76 -35.23 13.23 9.14
N GLY A 77 -34.61 13.55 8.00
CA GLY A 77 -34.90 14.77 7.22
C GLY A 77 -34.52 16.07 7.93
N THR A 78 -33.69 16.00 8.97
CA THR A 78 -33.25 17.16 9.78
C THR A 78 -31.87 17.68 9.37
N TYR A 79 -31.21 17.00 8.44
CA TYR A 79 -29.92 17.43 7.90
C TYR A 79 -30.11 18.63 6.97
N ASN A 80 -29.72 19.82 7.43
CA ASN A 80 -29.78 21.06 6.67
C ASN A 80 -28.39 21.64 6.40
N VAL A 81 -28.06 21.85 5.12
CA VAL A 81 -26.79 22.44 4.66
C VAL A 81 -27.10 23.75 3.95
N THR A 82 -26.45 24.82 4.39
CA THR A 82 -26.60 26.14 3.76
C THR A 82 -25.76 26.25 2.49
N GLY A 83 -26.23 27.01 1.50
CA GLY A 83 -25.49 27.24 0.26
C GLY A 83 -24.06 27.79 0.48
N ARG A 84 -23.87 28.59 1.54
CA ARG A 84 -22.54 29.07 1.95
C ARG A 84 -21.58 27.92 2.31
N LYS A 85 -22.06 26.90 3.05
CA LYS A 85 -21.23 25.73 3.40
C LYS A 85 -20.83 24.95 2.16
N VAL A 86 -21.73 24.85 1.17
CA VAL A 86 -21.46 24.18 -0.11
C VAL A 86 -20.41 24.97 -0.90
N ALA A 87 -20.59 26.28 -1.07
CA ALA A 87 -19.64 27.13 -1.78
C ALA A 87 -18.24 27.10 -1.14
N ASP A 88 -18.17 27.17 0.19
CA ASP A 88 -16.91 27.06 0.94
C ASP A 88 -16.23 25.69 0.77
N ALA A 89 -17.00 24.60 0.67
CA ALA A 89 -16.46 23.28 0.36
C ALA A 89 -15.89 23.20 -1.05
N ILE A 90 -16.58 23.77 -2.06
CA ILE A 90 -16.12 23.82 -3.45
C ILE A 90 -14.79 24.58 -3.54
N VAL A 91 -14.74 25.81 -3.00
CA VAL A 91 -13.53 26.63 -3.06
C VAL A 91 -12.36 25.92 -2.38
N ARG A 92 -12.55 25.38 -1.17
CA ARG A 92 -11.49 24.63 -0.47
C ARG A 92 -11.01 23.42 -1.27
N HIS A 93 -11.92 22.67 -1.88
CA HIS A 93 -11.54 21.52 -2.70
C HIS A 93 -10.70 21.96 -3.91
N THR A 94 -11.14 23.00 -4.64
CA THR A 94 -10.38 23.51 -5.80
C THR A 94 -8.98 24.01 -5.43
N LEU A 95 -8.82 24.65 -4.27
CA LEU A 95 -7.51 25.14 -3.82
C LEU A 95 -6.59 24.01 -3.35
N THR A 96 -7.15 22.93 -2.80
CA THR A 96 -6.36 21.78 -2.35
C THR A 96 -5.87 20.96 -3.54
N GLU A 97 -6.74 20.73 -4.54
CA GLU A 97 -6.38 20.07 -5.80
C GLU A 97 -5.32 20.87 -6.58
N ALA A 98 -5.43 22.21 -6.60
CA ALA A 98 -4.45 23.06 -7.28
C ALA A 98 -3.08 23.10 -6.58
N ALA A 99 -2.98 22.67 -5.32
CA ALA A 99 -1.75 22.67 -4.53
C ALA A 99 -1.03 21.31 -4.49
N LEU A 100 -1.63 20.26 -5.06
CA LEU A 100 -1.09 18.90 -5.19
C LEU A 100 -0.55 18.66 -6.60
#